data_AF-A0A9D5LZ82-F1
#
_entry.id   AF-A0A9D5LZ82-F1
#
_cell.length_a   1.000
_cell.length_b   1.000
_cell.length_c   1.000
_cell.angle_alpha   90.00
_cell.angle_beta   90.00
_cell.angle_gamma   90.00
#
_symmetry.space_group_name_H-M   'P 1'
#
loop_
_entity.id
_entity.type
_entity.pdbx_description
1 polymer ?
#
loop_
_entity_poly.entity_id
_entity_poly.type
_entity_poly.pdbx_seq_one_letter_code
_entity_poly.pdbx_strand_id
1 'polypeptide(L)' 'YWFTRTYNNDKVLVGLDLKSGLKEVSVYGIFQNGTKLRDAYSGKTTKVENGKALIDTEFFIVLFEKI' A
#
# COMPACT_ATOMS: atom_id res chain seq x y z
N TYR A 1 -10.62 5.29 -4.06
CA TYR A 1 -9.91 4.95 -5.33
C TYR A 1 -8.41 4.82 -5.07
N TRP A 2 -7.65 4.26 -6.02
CA TRP A 2 -6.21 4.04 -5.88
C TRP A 2 -5.42 4.71 -7.00
N PHE A 3 -4.25 5.28 -6.69
CA PHE A 3 -3.34 5.87 -7.68
C PHE A 3 -1.89 5.75 -7.22
N THR A 4 -0.96 5.84 -8.16
CA THR A 4 0.48 5.82 -7.86
C THR A 4 1.10 7.18 -8.06
N ARG A 5 2.17 7.44 -7.30
CA ARG A 5 3.11 8.53 -7.58
C ARG A 5 4.53 8.00 -7.52
N THR A 6 5.36 8.54 -8.40
CA THR A 6 6.78 8.22 -8.49
C THR A 6 7.58 9.51 -8.44
N TYR A 7 8.57 9.57 -7.57
CA TYR A 7 9.56 10.64 -7.52
C TYR A 7 10.95 10.00 -7.53
N ASN A 8 11.68 10.14 -8.64
CA ASN A 8 12.92 9.39 -8.88
C ASN A 8 12.68 7.88 -8.73
N ASN A 9 13.35 7.25 -7.77
CA ASN A 9 13.22 5.82 -7.48
C ASN A 9 12.16 5.51 -6.42
N ASP A 10 11.62 6.52 -5.76
CA ASP A 10 10.59 6.35 -4.74
C ASP A 10 9.23 6.21 -5.39
N LYS A 11 8.52 5.14 -5.02
CA LYS A 11 7.18 4.82 -5.50
C LYS A 11 6.24 4.68 -4.32
N VAL A 12 5.08 5.31 -4.44
CA VAL A 12 3.99 5.16 -3.48
C VAL A 12 2.71 4.71 -4.19
N LEU A 13 1.94 3.87 -3.51
CA LEU A 13 0.55 3.55 -3.87
C LEU A 13 -0.36 4.18 -2.82
N VAL A 14 -1.25 5.05 -3.26
CA VAL A 14 -2.15 5.82 -2.40
C VAL A 14 -3.57 5.37 -2.64
N GLY A 15 -4.29 5.09 -1.55
CA GLY A 15 -5.72 4.81 -1.55
C GLY A 15 -6.48 5.87 -0.76
N LEU A 16 -7.49 6.48 -1.38
CA LEU A 16 -8.36 7.49 -0.77
C LEU A 16 -9.82 7.00 -0.75
N ASP A 17 -10.62 7.54 0.17
CA ASP A 17 -12.04 7.22 0.34
C ASP A 17 -12.30 5.71 0.46
N LEU A 18 -11.44 5.01 1.20
CA LEU A 18 -11.56 3.58 1.47
C LEU A 18 -12.53 3.33 2.64
N LYS A 19 -12.97 2.09 2.83
CA LYS A 19 -13.67 1.67 4.05
C LYS A 19 -12.65 1.30 5.14
N SER A 20 -13.04 1.41 6.40
CA SER A 20 -12.26 0.89 7.54
C SER A 20 -12.16 -0.64 7.49
N GLY A 21 -11.18 -1.20 8.19
CA GLY A 21 -10.89 -2.64 8.24
C GLY A 21 -9.90 -3.11 7.19
N LEU A 22 -10.03 -4.39 6.82
CA LEU A 22 -9.15 -5.08 5.85
C LEU A 22 -9.30 -4.51 4.44
N LYS A 23 -8.16 -4.11 3.87
CA LYS A 23 -8.02 -3.65 2.49
C LYS A 23 -7.06 -4.56 1.77
N GLU A 24 -7.46 -5.00 0.59
CA GLU A 24 -6.60 -5.74 -0.34
C GLU A 24 -6.47 -4.92 -1.62
N VAL A 25 -5.24 -4.74 -2.10
CA VAL A 25 -4.98 -4.02 -3.36
C VAL A 25 -3.89 -4.72 -4.16
N SER A 26 -4.08 -4.75 -5.48
CA SER A 26 -3.03 -5.17 -6.41
C SER A 26 -1.92 -4.14 -6.44
N VAL A 27 -0.69 -4.60 -6.27
CA VAL A 27 0.55 -3.81 -6.39
C VAL A 27 1.42 -4.27 -7.56
N TYR A 28 0.87 -5.13 -8.43
CA TYR A 28 1.59 -5.67 -9.57
C TYR A 28 2.14 -4.55 -10.46
N GLY A 29 3.42 -4.63 -10.83
CA GLY A 29 4.13 -3.60 -11.59
C GLY A 29 4.58 -2.38 -10.77
N ILE A 30 4.18 -2.27 -9.50
CA ILE A 30 4.57 -1.18 -8.59
C ILE A 30 5.61 -1.68 -7.60
N PHE A 31 5.28 -2.78 -6.89
CA PHE A 31 6.14 -3.41 -5.88
C PHE A 31 6.31 -4.90 -6.18
N GLN A 32 7.51 -5.44 -5.98
CA GLN A 32 7.81 -6.85 -6.21
C GLN A 32 7.31 -7.73 -5.06
N ASN A 33 6.97 -8.99 -5.35
CA ASN A 33 6.71 -9.98 -4.30
C ASN A 33 7.85 -10.03 -3.28
N GLY A 34 7.50 -10.12 -2.00
CA GLY A 34 8.45 -10.10 -0.90
C GLY A 34 8.83 -8.71 -0.39
N THR A 35 8.50 -7.63 -1.13
CA THR A 35 8.74 -6.25 -0.68
C THR A 35 7.95 -5.99 0.60
N LYS A 36 8.61 -5.44 1.62
CA LYS A 36 7.91 -4.92 2.80
C LYS A 36 7.43 -3.51 2.51
N LEU A 37 6.18 -3.24 2.86
CA LEU A 37 5.54 -1.95 2.70
C LEU A 37 5.13 -1.43 4.07
N ARG A 38 5.21 -0.12 4.25
CA ARG A 38 4.61 0.59 5.38
C ARG A 38 3.44 1.40 4.86
N ASP A 39 2.31 1.37 5.59
CA ASP A 39 1.28 2.38 5.45
C ASP A 39 1.66 3.61 6.29
N ALA A 40 2.00 4.72 5.64
CA ALA A 40 2.50 5.91 6.30
C ALA A 40 1.48 6.55 7.28
N TYR A 41 0.18 6.32 7.09
CA TYR A 41 -0.85 6.91 7.95
C TYR A 41 -1.12 6.09 9.21
N SER A 42 -1.16 4.76 9.10
CA SER A 42 -1.39 3.89 10.26
C SER A 42 -0.12 3.42 10.97
N GLY A 43 1.05 3.55 10.32
CA GLY A 43 2.32 3.00 10.77
C GLY A 43 2.43 1.48 10.66
N LYS A 44 1.35 0.78 10.26
CA LYS A 44 1.35 -0.67 10.09
C LYS A 44 2.16 -1.08 8.86
N THR A 45 2.72 -2.28 8.90
CA THR A 45 3.50 -2.84 7.79
C THR A 45 2.83 -4.08 7.20
N THR A 46 3.07 -4.33 5.92
CA THR A 46 2.64 -5.54 5.22
C THR A 46 3.74 -6.03 4.28
N LYS A 47 3.59 -7.25 3.76
CA LYS A 47 4.50 -7.85 2.77
C LYS A 47 3.72 -8.11 1.50
N VAL A 48 4.33 -7.79 0.36
CA VAL A 48 3.72 -8.09 -0.94
C VAL A 48 3.72 -9.60 -1.16
N GLU A 49 2.54 -10.17 -1.34
CA GLU A 49 2.33 -11.59 -1.60
C GLU A 49 1.43 -11.75 -2.81
N ASN A 50 1.87 -12.56 -3.79
CA ASN A 50 1.14 -12.82 -5.03
C ASN A 50 0.68 -11.53 -5.76
N GLY A 51 1.53 -10.50 -5.76
CA GLY A 51 1.28 -9.22 -6.39
C GLY A 51 0.29 -8.33 -5.64
N LYS A 52 -0.02 -8.64 -4.38
CA LYS A 52 -1.02 -7.93 -3.57
C LYS A 52 -0.42 -7.46 -2.24
N ALA A 53 -1.00 -6.39 -1.70
CA ALA A 53 -0.75 -5.92 -0.35
C ALA A 53 -2.06 -5.95 0.44
N LEU A 54 -2.01 -6.50 1.65
CA LEU A 54 -3.13 -6.57 2.58
C LEU A 54 -2.81 -5.72 3.81
N ILE A 55 -3.73 -4.85 4.21
CA ILE A 55 -3.59 -4.03 5.42
C ILE A 55 -4.93 -3.90 6.13
N ASP A 56 -4.97 -4.22 7.41
CA ASP A 56 -6.15 -4.03 8.25
C ASP A 56 -5.99 -2.75 9.07
N THR A 57 -6.84 -1.76 8.82
CA THR A 57 -6.68 -0.42 9.39
C THR A 57 -7.99 0.36 9.46
N GLU A 58 -8.19 1.13 10.53
CA GLU A 58 -9.40 1.93 10.72
C GLU A 58 -9.43 3.18 9.83
N PHE A 59 -8.28 3.59 9.29
CA PHE A 59 -8.20 4.75 8.42
C PHE A 59 -8.86 4.52 7.05
N PHE A 60 -9.45 5.58 6.52
CA PHE A 60 -10.05 5.65 5.19
C PHE A 60 -9.03 6.05 4.10
N ILE A 61 -7.78 6.23 4.49
CA ILE A 61 -6.62 6.54 3.65
C ILE A 61 -5.51 5.52 3.89
N VAL A 62 -4.78 5.17 2.84
CA VAL A 62 -3.58 4.33 2.88
C VAL A 62 -2.52 4.95 1.98
N LEU A 63 -1.27 4.97 2.42
CA LEU A 63 -0.11 5.28 1.58
C LEU A 63 0.95 4.22 1.78
N PHE A 64 1.08 3.31 0.83
CA PHE A 64 2.14 2.31 0.85
C PHE A 64 3.43 2.87 0.28
N GLU A 65 4.50 2.78 1.07
CA GLU A 65 5.89 3.02 0.66
C GLU A 65 6.74 1.80 0.99
N LYS A 66 7.81 1.59 0.21
CA LYS A 66 8.77 0.52 0.46
C LYS A 66 9.65 0.85 1.67
N ILE A 67 9.92 -0.15 2.51
CA ILE A 67 10.91 -0.10 3.60
C ILE A 67 12.04 -1.11 3.38
#